data_AF-B7JUF9-F1
#
_entry.id   AF-B7JUF9-F1
#
_cell.length_a   1.000
_cell.length_b   1.000
_cell.length_c   1.000
_cell.angle_alpha   90.00
_cell.angle_beta   90.00
_cell.angle_gamma   90.00
#
_symmetry.space_group_name_H-M   'P 1'
#
loop_
_entity.id
_entity.type
_entity.pdbx_description
1 polymer ?
#
loop_
_entity_poly.entity_id
_entity_poly.type
_entity_poly.pdbx_seq_one_letter_code
_entity_poly.pdbx_strand_id
1 'polypeptide(L)' 'MTWKVKLWKFKQIWGAVWEYLNQPLFAPNKPMIWKLSHFWYSYKIQLLEKCLNKDKPSESHYTQ' A
#
# COMPACT_ATOMS: atom_id res chain seq x y z
N MET A 1 -3.56 -24.38 -6.07
CA MET A 1 -3.63 -23.31 -5.04
C MET A 1 -2.50 -22.27 -5.12
N THR A 2 -1.30 -22.61 -5.59
CA THR A 2 -0.08 -21.76 -5.52
C THR A 2 -0.01 -20.58 -6.50
N TRP A 3 -0.67 -20.66 -7.65
CA TRP A 3 -0.63 -19.62 -8.69
C TRP A 3 -1.28 -18.29 -8.29
N LYS A 4 -2.42 -18.35 -7.57
CA LYS A 4 -3.10 -17.15 -7.06
C LYS A 4 -2.20 -16.33 -6.14
N VAL A 5 -1.43 -16.99 -5.28
CA VAL A 5 -0.53 -16.33 -4.32
C VAL A 5 0.65 -15.68 -5.05
N LYS A 6 1.22 -16.35 -6.07
CA LYS A 6 2.28 -15.75 -6.91
C LYS A 6 1.78 -14.52 -7.66
N LEU A 7 0.60 -14.58 -8.26
CA LEU A 7 0.01 -13.47 -9.01
C LEU A 7 -0.26 -12.27 -8.10
N TRP A 8 -0.77 -12.53 -6.90
CA TRP A 8 -1.06 -11.49 -5.90
C TRP A 8 0.22 -10.80 -5.42
N LYS A 9 1.27 -11.58 -5.13
CA LYS A 9 2.60 -11.03 -4.80
C LYS A 9 3.17 -10.20 -5.94
N PHE A 10 3.05 -10.65 -7.19
CA PHE A 10 3.56 -9.90 -8.34
C PHE A 10 2.84 -8.57 -8.52
N LYS A 11 1.51 -8.57 -8.42
CA LYS A 11 0.69 -7.35 -8.47
C LYS A 11 1.05 -6.37 -7.35
N GLN A 12 1.33 -6.89 -6.17
CA GLN A 12 1.72 -6.08 -5.02
C GLN A 12 3.12 -5.48 -5.16
N ILE A 13 4.09 -6.25 -5.66
CA ILE A 13 5.43 -5.75 -5.98
C ILE A 13 5.35 -4.68 -7.08
N TRP A 14 4.58 -4.94 -8.14
CA TRP A 14 4.39 -3.98 -9.23
C TRP A 14 3.78 -2.66 -8.73
N GLY A 15 2.75 -2.75 -7.87
CA GLY A 15 2.14 -1.57 -7.25
C GLY A 15 3.12 -0.79 -6.36
N ALA A 16 3.93 -1.49 -5.57
CA ALA A 16 4.97 -0.86 -4.74
C ALA A 16 6.05 -0.17 -5.58
N VAL A 17 6.49 -0.80 -6.67
CA VAL A 17 7.46 -0.22 -7.62
C VAL A 17 6.86 1.00 -8.31
N TRP A 18 5.59 0.96 -8.69
CA TRP A 18 4.91 2.11 -9.29
C TRP A 18 4.80 3.29 -8.30
N GLU A 19 4.41 3.04 -7.05
CA GLU A 19 4.37 4.09 -6.01
C GLU A 19 5.76 4.64 -5.68
N TYR A 20 6.82 3.82 -5.75
CA TYR A 20 8.20 4.26 -5.57
C TYR A 20 8.67 5.17 -6.70
N LEU A 21 8.44 4.77 -7.95
CA LEU A 21 8.82 5.55 -9.13
C LEU A 21 8.00 6.83 -9.26
N ASN A 22 6.74 6.82 -8.80
CA ASN A 22 5.84 7.97 -8.84
C ASN A 22 5.85 8.79 -7.54
N GLN A 23 6.94 8.72 -6.77
CA GLN A 23 7.09 9.55 -5.57
C GLN A 23 7.03 11.04 -5.94
N PRO A 24 6.30 11.86 -5.17
CA PRO A 24 6.22 13.29 -5.45
C PRO A 24 7.57 13.96 -5.17
N LEU A 25 8.26 14.34 -6.25
CA LEU A 25 9.62 14.89 -6.21
C LEU A 25 9.73 16.23 -5.45
N PHE A 26 8.61 16.95 -5.32
CA PHE A 26 8.56 18.31 -4.78
C PHE A 26 7.47 18.51 -3.72
N ALA A 27 7.00 17.45 -3.05
CA ALA A 27 6.00 17.62 -2.00
C ALA A 27 6.65 18.18 -0.71
N PRO A 28 6.25 19.36 -0.22
CA PRO A 28 6.79 19.93 1.03
C PRO A 28 6.48 19.06 2.25
N ASN A 29 5.44 18.23 2.16
CA ASN A 29 4.94 17.42 3.27
C ASN A 29 5.45 15.97 3.27
N LYS A 30 6.15 15.54 2.21
CA LYS A 30 6.64 14.15 2.08
C LYS A 30 8.04 14.16 1.46
N PRO A 31 9.11 14.01 2.26
CA PRO A 31 10.46 13.92 1.73
C PRO A 31 10.58 12.65 0.86
N MET A 32 11.26 12.80 -0.28
CA MET A 32 11.53 11.68 -1.19
C MET A 32 12.38 10.62 -0.47
N ILE A 33 11.85 9.40 -0.35
CA ILE A 33 12.55 8.30 0.34
C ILE A 33 13.39 7.55 -0.67
N TRP A 34 14.66 7.93 -0.79
CA TRP A 34 15.64 7.29 -1.70
C TRP A 34 16.07 5.89 -1.26
N LYS A 35 16.01 5.59 0.04
CA LYS A 35 16.36 4.27 0.55
C LYS A 35 15.18 3.30 0.34
N LEU A 36 15.35 2.35 -0.58
CA LEU A 36 14.34 1.31 -0.84
C LEU A 36 13.91 0.56 0.43
N SER A 37 14.84 0.30 1.36
CA SER A 37 14.51 -0.37 2.63
C SER A 37 13.52 0.44 3.48
N HIS A 38 13.71 1.75 3.54
CA HIS A 38 12.85 2.65 4.29
C HIS A 38 11.50 2.82 3.59
N PHE A 39 11.49 2.95 2.26
CA PHE A 39 10.27 2.95 1.48
C PHE A 39 9.46 1.67 1.67
N TRP A 40 10.11 0.50 1.61
CA TRP A 40 9.44 -0.78 1.77
C TRP A 40 8.81 -0.94 3.16
N TYR A 41 9.48 -0.43 4.20
CA TYR A 41 8.92 -0.40 5.54
C TYR A 41 7.67 0.49 5.61
N SER A 42 7.74 1.72 5.08
CA SER A 42 6.58 2.62 5.02
C SER A 42 5.42 2.06 4.18
N TYR A 43 5.73 1.42 3.05
CA TYR A 43 4.74 0.76 2.19
C TYR A 43 4.00 -0.36 2.92
N LYS A 44 4.72 -1.18 3.70
CA LYS A 44 4.09 -2.22 4.52
C LYS A 44 3.14 -1.65 5.58
N ILE A 45 3.53 -0.56 6.24
CA ILE A 45 2.67 0.12 7.22
C ILE A 45 1.38 0.60 6.56
N GLN A 46 1.49 1.31 5.43
CA GLN A 46 0.31 1.79 4.69
C GLN A 46 -0.57 0.65 4.19
N LEU A 47 0.03 -0.46 3.79
CA LEU A 47 -0.73 -1.66 3.41
C LEU A 47 -1.51 -2.22 4.60
N LEU A 48 -0.87 -2.31 5.78
CA LEU A 48 -1.53 -2.75 7.01
C LEU A 48 -2.69 -1.81 7.37
N GLU A 49 -2.49 -0.50 7.30
CA GLU A 49 -3.54 0.50 7.54
C GLU A 49 -4.71 0.35 6.56
N LYS A 50 -4.43 0.12 5.27
CA LYS A 50 -5.47 -0.11 4.25
C LYS A 50 -6.25 -1.41 4.52
N CYS A 51 -5.58 -2.47 4.95
CA CYS A 51 -6.24 -3.72 5.36
C CYS A 51 -7.08 -3.50 6.61
N LEU A 52 -6.52 -2.86 7.63
CA LEU A 52 -7.22 -2.54 8.88
C LEU A 52 -8.46 -1.66 8.65
N ASN A 53 -8.39 -0.69 7.74
CA ASN A 53 -9.53 0.14 7.36
C ASN A 53 -10.56 -0.61 6.48
N LYS A 54 -10.14 -1.65 5.75
CA LYS A 54 -11.04 -2.50 4.96
C LYS A 54 -11.87 -3.46 5.81
N ASP A 55 -11.34 -3.87 6.96
CA ASP A 55 -12.02 -4.74 7.92
C ASP A 55 -12.96 -3.98 8.86
N LYS A 56 -13.04 -2.65 8.72
CA LYS A 56 -14.12 -1.90 9.34
C LYS A 56 -15.42 -2.29 8.62
N PRO A 57 -16.42 -2.91 9.29
CA PRO A 57 -17.72 -3.09 8.67
C PRO A 57 -18.18 -1.71 8.23
N SER A 58 -18.56 -1.58 6.96
CA SER A 58 -19.12 -0.33 6.47
C SER A 58 -20.26 0.05 7.41
N GLU A 59 -20.11 1.21 8.04
CA GLU A 59 -21.10 1.92 8.87
C GLU A 59 -22.26 2.40 7.97
N SER A 60 -22.82 1.47 7.20
CA SER A 60 -23.91 1.65 6.25
C SER A 60 -24.90 0.48 6.30
N HIS A 61 -24.80 -0.38 7.33
CA HIS A 61 -25.69 -1.54 7.53
C HIS A 61 -26.60 -1.41 8.76
N TYR A 62 -26.73 -0.21 9.36
CA TYR A 62 -27.57 0.00 10.56
C TYR A 62 -28.38 1.31 10.55
N THR A 63 -28.79 1.77 9.38
CA THR A 63 -29.94 2.67 9.24
C THR A 63 -30.98 2.00 8.34
N GLN A 64 -31.68 1.04 8.93
CA GLN A 64 -33.01 0.58 8.50
C GLN A 64 -34.05 1.18 9.43
#